data_AF-A0A7K0WWP3-F1
#
_entry.id   AF-A0A7K0WWP3-F1
#
_cell.length_a   1.000
_cell.length_b   1.000
_cell.length_c   1.000
_cell.angle_alpha   90.00
_cell.angle_beta   90.00
_cell.angle_gamma   90.00
#
_symmetry.space_group_name_H-M   'P 1'
#
loop_
_entity.id
_entity.type
_entity.pdbx_description
1 polymer ?
#
loop_
_entity_poly.entity_id
_entity_poly.type
_entity_poly.pdbx_seq_one_letter_code
_entity_poly.pdbx_strand_id
1 'polypeptide(L)' 'MGTILGTVAAMIVGGAVAAVTVVGVVSSQTSPQGDSPANVNAPVVQYGATQ' A
#
# COMPACT_ATOMS: atom_id res chain seq x y z
N MET A 1 -32.65 -10.29 -19.64
CA MET A 1 -31.59 -10.72 -18.69
C MET A 1 -30.16 -10.39 -19.11
N GLY A 2 -29.75 -10.52 -20.38
CA GLY A 2 -28.35 -10.33 -20.80
C GLY A 2 -27.76 -8.95 -20.49
N THR A 3 -28.54 -7.87 -20.63
CA THR A 3 -28.07 -6.50 -20.38
C THR A 3 -27.79 -6.24 -18.91
N ILE A 4 -28.62 -6.73 -17.99
CA ILE A 4 -28.43 -6.54 -16.54
C ILE A 4 -27.17 -7.27 -16.07
N LEU A 5 -26.95 -8.49 -16.54
CA LEU A 5 -25.73 -9.26 -16.25
C LEU A 5 -24.48 -8.52 -16.77
N GLY A 6 -24.54 -7.94 -17.97
CA GLY A 6 -23.47 -7.12 -18.51
C GLY A 6 -23.18 -5.88 -17.68
N THR A 7 -24.22 -5.16 -17.23
CA THR A 7 -24.07 -3.97 -16.38
C THR A 7 -23.44 -4.33 -15.02
N VAL A 8 -23.87 -5.41 -14.38
CA VAL A 8 -23.31 -5.85 -13.10
C VAL A 8 -21.85 -6.28 -13.26
N ALA A 9 -21.52 -7.02 -14.32
CA ALA A 9 -20.14 -7.39 -14.61
C ALA A 9 -19.24 -6.17 -14.82
N ALA A 10 -19.70 -5.18 -15.58
CA ALA A 10 -18.97 -3.93 -15.79
C ALA A 10 -18.74 -3.15 -14.49
N MET A 11 -19.75 -3.12 -13.59
CA MET A 11 -19.60 -2.46 -12.28
C MET A 11 -18.57 -3.16 -11.40
N ILE A 12 -18.54 -4.49 -11.39
CA ILE A 12 -17.55 -5.26 -10.60
C ILE A 12 -16.14 -5.01 -11.13
N VAL A 13 -15.95 -5.08 -12.46
CA VAL A 13 -14.64 -4.83 -13.08
C VAL A 13 -14.17 -3.41 -12.82
N GLY A 14 -15.04 -2.41 -13.03
CA GLY A 14 -14.72 -1.01 -12.76
C GLY A 14 -14.39 -0.76 -11.28
N GLY A 15 -15.16 -1.36 -10.37
CA GLY A 15 -14.92 -1.27 -8.92
C GLY A 15 -13.59 -1.90 -8.50
N ALA A 16 -13.24 -3.05 -9.05
CA ALA A 16 -11.97 -3.72 -8.78
C ALA A 16 -10.77 -2.87 -9.25
N VAL A 17 -10.83 -2.33 -10.47
CA VAL A 17 -9.79 -1.46 -11.01
C VAL A 17 -9.62 -0.20 -10.16
N ALA A 18 -10.74 0.42 -9.75
CA ALA A 18 -10.70 1.59 -8.87
C ALA A 18 -10.06 1.27 -7.50
N ALA A 19 -10.43 0.14 -6.88
CA ALA A 19 -9.89 -0.27 -5.59
C ALA A 19 -8.37 -0.53 -5.65
N VAL A 20 -7.90 -1.26 -6.67
CA VAL A 20 -6.47 -1.52 -6.89
C VAL A 20 -5.72 -0.21 -7.11
N THR A 21 -6.30 0.74 -7.84
CA THR A 21 -5.69 2.05 -8.08
C THR A 21 -5.50 2.81 -6.76
N VAL A 22 -6.53 2.87 -5.91
CA VAL A 22 -6.46 3.55 -4.62
C VAL A 22 -5.41 2.90 -3.71
N VAL A 23 -5.44 1.56 -3.60
CA VAL A 23 -4.46 0.83 -2.79
C VAL A 23 -3.04 1.03 -3.32
N GLY A 24 -2.85 1.04 -4.64
CA GLY A 24 -1.56 1.29 -5.28
C GLY A 24 -1.02 2.68 -4.97
N VAL A 25 -1.87 3.72 -5.05
CA VAL A 25 -1.49 5.09 -4.68
C VAL A 25 -1.15 5.21 -3.20
N VAL A 26 -2.00 4.67 -2.32
CA VAL A 26 -1.76 4.68 -0.86
C VAL A 26 -0.47 3.94 -0.54
N SER A 27 -0.31 2.71 -1.04
CA SER A 27 0.91 1.93 -0.83
C SER A 27 2.14 2.66 -1.36
N SER A 28 2.07 3.32 -2.52
CA SER A 28 3.22 4.08 -3.04
C SER A 28 3.63 5.26 -2.14
N GLN A 29 2.69 5.81 -1.37
CA GLN A 29 2.93 6.93 -0.46
C GLN A 29 3.23 6.49 0.98
N THR A 30 2.73 5.34 1.40
CA THR A 30 2.85 4.83 2.79
C THR A 30 3.79 3.63 2.91
N SER A 31 4.37 3.16 1.81
CA SER A 31 5.40 2.12 1.87
C SER A 31 6.56 2.65 2.72
N PRO A 32 6.99 1.91 3.75
CA PRO A 32 8.04 2.36 4.64
C PRO A 32 9.33 2.59 3.84
N GLN A 33 9.67 3.86 3.66
CA GLN A 33 10.99 4.27 3.17
C GLN A 33 11.93 4.24 4.37
N GLY A 34 12.66 3.14 4.52
CA GLY A 34 13.68 2.97 5.55
C GLY A 34 13.16 2.40 6.86
N ASP A 35 14.08 1.77 7.60
CA ASP A 35 13.86 1.30 8.96
C ASP A 35 13.11 2.35 9.79
N SER A 36 12.11 1.90 10.55
CA SER A 36 11.31 2.71 11.46
C SER A 36 12.16 3.78 12.15
N PRO A 37 11.71 5.06 12.25
CA PRO A 37 12.46 6.11 12.93
C PRO A 37 12.98 5.58 14.26
N ALA A 38 14.30 5.73 14.50
CA ALA A 38 14.95 5.17 15.67
C ALA A 38 14.10 5.41 16.92
N ASN A 39 13.76 4.34 17.64
CA ASN A 39 12.96 4.44 18.86
C ASN A 39 13.69 5.37 19.83
N VAL A 40 13.17 6.59 20.03
CA VAL A 40 13.77 7.58 20.94
C VAL A 40 13.80 7.10 22.39
N ASN A 41 12.98 6.11 22.74
CA ASN A 41 12.92 5.51 24.07
C ASN A 41 13.83 4.27 24.21
N ALA A 42 14.42 3.79 23.10
CA ALA A 42 15.48 2.78 23.08
C ALA A 42 16.45 3.08 21.93
N PRO A 43 17.30 4.12 22.05
CA PRO A 43 18.28 4.43 21.03
C PRO A 43 19.26 3.26 20.91
N VAL A 44 19.31 2.60 19.74
CA VAL A 44 20.39 1.66 19.43
C VAL A 44 21.61 2.51 19.10
N VAL A 45 22.43 2.80 20.10
CA VAL A 45 23.71 3.47 19.90
C VAL A 45 24.64 2.46 19.23
N GLN A 46 24.69 2.47 17.90
CA GLN A 46 25.67 1.69 17.15
C GLN A 46 27.02 2.37 17.23
N TYR A 47 27.72 2.16 18.35
CA TYR A 47 29.11 2.56 18.50
C TYR A 47 30.01 1.45 17.97
N GLY A 48 30.79 1.74 16.93
CA GLY A 48 31.82 0.82 16.41
C GLY A 48 31.33 -0.22 15.41
N ALA A 49 30.62 0.18 14.35
CA ALA A 49 30.61 -0.63 13.13
C ALA A 49 32.05 -0.73 12.59
N THR A 50 32.76 -1.79 12.99
CA THR A 50 33.97 -2.23 12.33
C THR A 50 33.63 -2.63 10.90
N GLN A 51 34.49 -2.18 9.99
CA GLN A 51 34.51 -2.52 8.56
C GLN A 51 34.39 -4.02 8.31
#